data_AF-A0A370SWP5-F1
#
_entry.id   AF-A0A370SWP5-F1
#
_cell.length_a   1.000
_cell.length_b   1.000
_cell.length_c   1.000
_cell.angle_alpha   90.00
_cell.angle_beta   90.00
_cell.angle_gamma   90.00
#
_symmetry.space_group_name_H-M   'P 1'
#
loop_
_entity.id
_entity.type
_entity.pdbx_description
1 polymer ?
#
loop_
_entity_poly.entity_id
_entity_poly.type
_entity_poly.pdbx_seq_one_letter_code
_entity_poly.pdbx_strand_id
1 'polypeptide(L)'
;MPIIIVKKPFPFSVDGNHVVEVAVGEQDVSERCALVAVEHLGVASYANQLDANGLKLDGPTIAEFVEAGYQAVNYPPEGYASRSSQEEIDAAIEAQKIADTETDPLKMTVPMLKNWLTAKGIAFEPGANKPALQALVPAGD
;
A
#
# COMPACT_ATOMS: atom_id res chain seq x y z
N MET A 1 8.52 28.28 -7.73
CA MET A 1 8.93 27.18 -8.61
C MET A 1 8.73 25.90 -7.82
N PRO A 2 8.17 24.81 -8.39
CA PRO A 2 8.05 23.54 -7.69
C PRO A 2 9.42 22.93 -7.38
N ILE A 3 9.54 22.37 -6.17
CA ILE A 3 10.70 21.59 -5.77
C ILE A 3 10.37 20.12 -5.95
N ILE A 4 11.21 19.41 -6.71
CA ILE A 4 11.09 17.97 -6.93
C ILE A 4 12.34 17.25 -6.40
N ILE A 5 12.15 16.02 -5.93
CA ILE A 5 13.23 15.09 -5.60
C ILE A 5 13.40 14.13 -6.75
N VAL A 6 14.49 14.26 -7.50
CA VAL A 6 14.83 13.46 -8.68
C VAL A 6 15.52 12.17 -8.23
N LYS A 7 14.91 11.02 -8.56
CA LYS A 7 15.39 9.68 -8.22
C LYS A 7 16.32 9.11 -9.29
N LYS A 8 16.13 9.55 -10.54
CA LYS A 8 16.93 9.13 -11.70
C LYS A 8 17.20 10.36 -12.58
N PRO A 9 18.44 10.60 -13.01
CA PRO A 9 18.74 11.77 -13.83
C PRO A 9 18.02 11.66 -15.18
N PHE A 10 17.62 12.79 -15.73
CA PHE A 10 16.88 12.81 -17.01
C PHE A 10 17.18 14.08 -17.81
N PRO A 11 17.16 13.99 -19.16
CA PRO A 11 17.29 15.15 -20.02
C PRO A 11 15.98 15.93 -20.06
N PHE A 12 16.06 17.26 -19.95
CA PHE A 12 14.91 18.16 -20.08
C PHE A 12 15.24 19.32 -21.01
N SER A 13 14.34 19.63 -21.94
CA SER A 13 14.51 20.80 -22.79
C SER A 13 13.81 22.02 -22.19
N VAL A 14 14.59 23.01 -21.78
CA VAL A 14 14.09 24.21 -21.10
C VAL A 14 13.31 25.12 -22.06
N ASP A 15 13.76 25.22 -23.31
CA ASP A 15 13.20 26.13 -24.33
C ASP A 15 12.95 25.47 -25.70
N GLY A 16 13.18 24.15 -25.82
CA GLY A 16 13.03 23.40 -27.08
C GLY A 16 14.29 23.37 -27.95
N ASN A 17 15.29 24.21 -27.67
CA ASN A 17 16.56 24.23 -28.37
C ASN A 17 17.74 23.82 -27.47
N HIS A 18 17.61 23.99 -26.16
CA HIS A 18 18.63 23.58 -25.19
C HIS A 18 18.11 22.42 -24.32
N VAL A 19 18.90 21.35 -24.24
CA VAL A 19 18.64 20.20 -23.37
C VAL A 19 19.65 20.24 -22.23
N VAL A 20 19.15 20.25 -21.00
CA VAL A 20 19.95 20.14 -19.78
C VAL A 20 19.70 18.78 -19.15
N GLU A 21 20.73 18.21 -18.52
CA GLU A 21 20.56 17.02 -17.70
C GLU A 21 20.18 17.45 -16.27
N VAL A 22 19.01 17.03 -15.82
CA VAL A 22 18.55 17.26 -14.46
C VAL A 22 19.13 16.14 -13.58
N ALA A 23 20.01 16.50 -12.65
CA ALA A 23 20.69 15.57 -11.77
C ALA A 23 19.76 15.02 -10.67
N VAL A 24 20.16 13.91 -10.06
CA VAL A 24 19.47 13.33 -8.88
C VAL A 24 19.54 14.27 -7.68
N GLY A 25 18.54 14.17 -6.81
CA GLY A 25 18.42 14.99 -5.60
C GLY A 25 17.36 16.08 -5.71
N GLU A 26 17.40 17.04 -4.79
CA GLU A 26 16.47 18.17 -4.74
C GLU A 26 16.75 19.16 -5.87
N GLN A 27 15.71 19.51 -6.62
CA GLN A 27 15.78 20.42 -7.76
C GLN A 27 14.63 21.43 -7.69
N ASP A 28 14.95 22.72 -7.71
CA ASP A 28 13.98 23.80 -7.93
C ASP A 28 13.82 24.00 -9.45
N VAL A 29 12.66 23.62 -9.99
CA VAL A 29 12.45 23.56 -11.45
C VAL A 29 11.16 24.28 -11.87
N SER A 30 11.00 24.49 -13.18
CA SER A 30 9.74 25.03 -13.73
C SER A 30 8.59 24.03 -13.61
N GLU A 31 7.34 24.52 -13.66
CA GLU A 31 6.14 23.67 -13.64
C GLU A 31 6.14 22.62 -14.76
N ARG A 32 6.56 22.99 -15.97
CA ARG A 32 6.68 22.05 -17.10
C ARG A 32 7.69 20.95 -16.82
N CYS A 33 8.81 21.27 -16.20
CA CYS A 33 9.83 20.29 -15.84
C CYS A 33 9.31 19.33 -14.76
N ALA A 34 8.69 19.87 -13.70
CA ALA A 34 8.13 19.05 -12.64
C ALA A 34 7.05 18.09 -13.16
N LEU A 35 6.14 18.57 -14.01
CA LEU A 35 5.08 17.76 -14.61
C LEU A 35 5.65 16.62 -15.47
N VAL A 36 6.67 16.93 -16.30
CA VAL A 36 7.35 15.89 -17.09
C VAL A 36 8.08 14.88 -16.19
N ALA A 37 8.82 15.35 -15.18
CA ALA A 37 9.61 14.50 -14.31
C ALA A 37 8.74 13.57 -13.44
N VAL A 38 7.63 14.09 -12.91
CA VAL A 38 6.74 13.37 -11.99
C VAL A 38 5.71 12.55 -12.74
N GLU A 39 4.94 13.17 -13.66
CA GLU A 39 3.78 12.50 -14.26
C GLU A 39 4.12 11.73 -15.54
N HIS A 40 5.04 12.23 -16.37
CA HIS A 40 5.34 11.60 -17.66
C HIS A 40 6.46 10.57 -17.57
N LEU A 41 7.53 10.92 -16.86
CA LEU A 41 8.72 10.08 -16.73
C LEU A 41 8.70 9.22 -15.47
N GLY A 42 8.00 9.64 -14.41
CA GLY A 42 8.00 8.95 -13.12
C GLY A 42 9.37 8.88 -12.45
N VAL A 43 10.30 9.77 -12.83
CA VAL A 43 11.68 9.80 -12.34
C VAL A 43 11.88 10.74 -11.15
N ALA A 44 10.84 11.48 -10.75
CA ALA A 44 10.87 12.40 -9.62
C ALA A 44 9.57 12.35 -8.80
N SER A 45 9.58 13.00 -7.64
CA SER A 45 8.40 13.18 -6.78
C SER A 45 8.41 14.60 -6.21
N TYR A 46 7.25 15.21 -5.97
CA TYR A 46 7.20 16.56 -5.42
C TYR A 46 7.67 16.57 -3.97
N ALA A 47 8.57 17.48 -3.61
CA ALA A 47 9.14 17.54 -2.26
C ALA A 47 8.07 17.81 -1.18
N ASN A 48 7.01 18.57 -1.50
CA ASN A 48 5.90 18.85 -0.59
C ASN A 48 4.96 17.66 -0.33
N GLN A 49 5.14 16.54 -1.04
CA GLN A 49 4.35 15.31 -0.86
C GLN A 49 5.15 14.21 -0.15
N LEU A 50 6.37 14.50 0.25
CA LEU A 50 7.27 13.56 0.91
C LEU A 50 7.52 13.98 2.37
N ASP A 51 7.76 12.99 3.23
CA ASP A 51 8.32 13.18 4.57
C ASP A 51 9.82 13.57 4.49
N ALA A 52 10.42 13.94 5.62
CA ALA A 52 11.85 14.21 5.78
C ALA A 52 12.77 13.08 5.27
N ASN A 53 12.29 11.84 5.19
CA ASN A 53 13.03 10.71 4.64
C ASN A 53 12.74 10.44 3.14
N GLY A 54 11.99 11.31 2.46
CA GLY A 54 11.63 11.12 1.04
C GLY A 54 10.54 10.06 0.82
N LEU A 55 9.80 9.70 1.87
CA LEU A 55 8.70 8.73 1.83
C LEU A 55 7.37 9.40 1.46
N LYS A 56 6.56 8.74 0.65
CA LYS A 56 5.25 9.25 0.22
C LYS A 56 4.27 9.34 1.37
N LEU A 57 3.58 10.47 1.49
CA LEU A 57 2.59 10.72 2.54
C LEU A 57 1.17 10.28 2.18
N ASP A 58 0.92 9.94 0.92
CA ASP A 58 -0.39 9.53 0.37
C ASP A 58 -0.69 8.02 0.51
N GLY A 59 0.03 7.30 1.36
CA GLY A 59 -0.16 5.85 1.58
C GLY A 59 -1.51 5.49 2.23
N PRO A 60 -1.84 4.18 2.31
CA PRO A 60 -3.01 3.71 3.07
C PRO A 60 -2.78 3.83 4.58
N THR A 61 -3.85 3.75 5.36
CA THR A 61 -3.78 3.50 6.81
C THR A 61 -3.58 2.01 7.11
N ILE A 62 -3.17 1.65 8.33
CA ILE A 62 -3.06 0.24 8.74
C ILE A 62 -4.40 -0.51 8.58
N ALA A 63 -5.51 0.15 8.89
CA ALA A 63 -6.85 -0.44 8.77
C ALA A 63 -7.18 -0.78 7.31
N GLU A 64 -6.94 0.15 6.37
CA GLU A 64 -7.12 -0.07 4.94
C GLU A 64 -6.17 -1.14 4.40
N PHE A 65 -4.93 -1.17 4.90
CA PHE A 65 -3.93 -2.16 4.50
C PHE A 65 -4.35 -3.58 4.89
N VAL A 66 -4.86 -3.75 6.11
CA VAL A 66 -5.38 -5.03 6.61
C VAL A 66 -6.70 -5.40 5.93
N GLU A 67 -7.59 -4.43 5.69
CA GLU A 67 -8.87 -4.65 4.99
C GLU A 67 -8.68 -5.08 3.54
N ALA A 68 -7.66 -4.55 2.85
CA ALA A 68 -7.23 -5.02 1.54
C ALA A 68 -6.66 -6.45 1.56
N GLY A 69 -6.51 -7.06 2.74
CA GLY A 69 -6.07 -8.44 2.94
C GLY A 69 -4.56 -8.60 3.11
N TYR A 70 -3.82 -7.50 3.32
CA TYR A 70 -2.38 -7.57 3.62
C TYR A 70 -2.12 -7.80 5.12
N GLN A 71 -0.92 -8.27 5.44
CA GLN A 71 -0.52 -8.51 6.82
C GLN A 71 -0.18 -7.19 7.52
N ALA A 72 -0.71 -6.97 8.72
CA ALA A 72 -0.47 -5.77 9.51
C ALA A 72 1.03 -5.55 9.79
N VAL A 73 1.80 -6.63 9.91
CA VAL A 73 3.27 -6.58 10.11
C VAL A 73 4.06 -6.05 8.92
N ASN A 74 3.46 -6.05 7.72
CA ASN A 74 4.09 -5.54 6.49
C ASN A 74 3.72 -4.07 6.21
N TYR A 75 3.02 -3.43 7.14
CA TYR A 75 2.70 -2.00 7.07
C TYR A 75 3.80 -1.17 7.76
N PRO A 76 4.15 0.02 7.23
CA PRO A 76 3.67 0.63 5.99
C PRO A 76 4.27 0.00 4.73
N PRO A 77 3.62 0.15 3.55
CA PRO A 77 4.18 -0.32 2.29
C PRO A 77 5.50 0.37 1.95
N GLU A 78 6.38 -0.31 1.20
CA GLU A 78 7.70 0.20 0.85
C GLU A 78 7.62 1.54 0.09
N GLY A 79 8.40 2.53 0.54
CA GLY A 79 8.43 3.87 -0.05
C GLY A 79 7.28 4.79 0.40
N TYR A 80 6.45 4.35 1.34
CA TYR A 80 5.40 5.15 1.98
C TYR A 80 5.71 5.40 3.45
N ALA A 81 5.35 6.59 3.92
CA ALA A 81 5.39 6.91 5.33
C ALA A 81 4.17 6.28 6.03
N SER A 82 4.34 5.90 7.30
CA SER A 82 3.20 5.46 8.10
C SER A 82 2.22 6.61 8.30
N ARG A 83 0.94 6.38 7.99
CA ARG A 83 -0.17 7.31 8.26
C ARG A 83 -0.96 6.97 9.52
N SER A 84 -0.60 5.88 10.19
CA SER A 84 -1.26 5.40 11.39
C SER A 84 -0.30 5.47 12.55
N SER A 85 -0.84 5.68 13.75
CA SER A 85 -0.05 5.72 14.98
C SER A 85 0.49 4.33 15.31
N GLN A 86 1.61 4.26 16.03
CA GLN A 86 2.19 2.98 16.46
C GLN A 86 1.18 2.13 17.24
N GLU A 87 0.38 2.76 18.10
CA GLU A 87 -0.72 2.10 18.84
C GLU A 87 -1.74 1.43 17.92
N GLU A 88 -2.09 2.05 16.80
CA GLU A 88 -3.02 1.45 15.82
C GLU A 88 -2.37 0.28 15.07
N ILE A 89 -1.08 0.39 14.78
CA ILE A 89 -0.29 -0.64 14.11
C ILE A 89 -0.18 -1.87 15.01
N ASP A 90 0.23 -1.69 16.27
CA ASP A 90 0.32 -2.76 17.25
C ASP A 90 -1.04 -3.41 17.50
N ALA A 91 -2.10 -2.62 17.66
CA ALA A 91 -3.46 -3.14 17.83
C ALA A 91 -3.91 -3.98 16.61
N ALA A 92 -3.59 -3.55 15.39
CA ALA A 92 -3.93 -4.30 14.18
C ALA A 92 -3.09 -5.58 14.03
N ILE A 93 -1.80 -5.54 14.36
CA ILE A 93 -0.92 -6.71 14.37
C ILE A 93 -1.42 -7.73 15.39
N GLU A 94 -1.76 -7.30 16.60
CA GLU A 94 -2.25 -8.16 17.66
C GLU A 94 -3.63 -8.74 17.32
N ALA A 95 -4.55 -7.91 16.82
CA ALA A 95 -5.86 -8.36 16.35
C ALA A 95 -5.74 -9.39 15.22
N GLN A 96 -4.84 -9.17 14.25
CA GLN A 96 -4.60 -10.12 13.17
C GLN A 96 -3.95 -11.42 13.68
N LYS A 97 -3.02 -11.32 14.64
CA LYS A 97 -2.39 -12.49 15.27
C LYS A 97 -3.37 -13.33 16.07
N ILE A 98 -4.26 -12.70 16.84
CA ILE A 98 -5.34 -13.38 17.56
C ILE A 98 -6.29 -14.05 16.56
N ALA A 99 -6.67 -13.34 15.49
CA ALA A 99 -7.53 -13.89 14.45
C ALA A 99 -6.89 -15.05 13.69
N ASP A 100 -5.55 -15.09 13.58
CA ASP A 100 -4.78 -16.20 12.99
C ASP A 100 -4.74 -17.44 13.89
N THR A 101 -4.71 -17.24 15.21
CA THR A 101 -4.85 -18.36 16.17
C THR A 101 -6.26 -18.92 16.25
N GLU A 102 -7.24 -18.25 15.64
CA GLU A 102 -8.62 -18.68 15.71
C GLU A 102 -8.86 -19.90 14.83
N THR A 103 -8.99 -21.05 15.48
CA THR A 103 -9.27 -22.34 14.82
C THR A 103 -10.75 -22.51 14.46
N ASP A 104 -11.64 -21.69 15.04
CA ASP A 104 -13.07 -21.71 14.80
C ASP A 104 -13.39 -21.14 13.40
N PRO A 105 -13.88 -21.94 12.43
CA PRO A 105 -14.23 -21.47 11.09
C PRO A 105 -15.35 -20.41 11.09
N LEU A 106 -16.17 -20.37 12.14
CA LEU A 106 -17.22 -19.36 12.32
C LEU A 106 -16.72 -18.04 12.90
N LYS A 107 -15.48 -17.97 13.38
CA LYS A 107 -14.90 -16.78 14.02
C LYS A 107 -13.68 -16.23 13.29
N MET A 108 -12.98 -17.06 12.51
CA MET A 108 -11.86 -16.63 11.67
C MET A 108 -12.24 -15.58 10.60
N THR A 109 -11.23 -14.93 10.03
CA THR A 109 -11.41 -13.91 8.99
C THR A 109 -11.85 -14.51 7.65
N VAL A 110 -12.44 -13.71 6.76
CA VAL A 110 -12.84 -14.14 5.40
C VAL A 110 -11.71 -14.85 4.64
N PRO A 111 -10.47 -14.30 4.55
CA PRO A 111 -9.38 -14.99 3.87
C PRO A 111 -9.01 -16.33 4.53
N MET A 112 -8.99 -16.41 5.86
CA MET A 112 -8.73 -17.69 6.54
C MET A 112 -9.85 -18.71 6.32
N LEU A 113 -11.11 -18.28 6.35
CA LEU A 113 -12.25 -19.15 6.09
C LEU A 113 -12.22 -19.72 4.66
N LYS A 114 -11.86 -18.89 3.67
CA LYS A 114 -11.65 -19.36 2.29
C LYS A 114 -10.54 -20.40 2.20
N ASN A 115 -9.41 -20.16 2.87
CA ASN A 115 -8.32 -21.13 2.94
C ASN A 115 -8.76 -22.43 3.64
N TRP A 116 -9.51 -22.32 4.74
CA TRP A 116 -10.04 -23.47 5.48
C TRP A 116 -11.02 -24.30 4.65
N LEU A 117 -11.99 -23.65 3.98
CA LEU A 117 -12.95 -24.31 3.08
C LEU A 117 -12.21 -25.02 1.93
N THR A 118 -11.23 -24.34 1.33
CA THR A 118 -10.37 -24.94 0.28
C THR A 118 -9.63 -26.17 0.82
N ALA A 119 -9.03 -26.09 2.01
CA ALA A 119 -8.32 -27.18 2.66
C ALA A 119 -9.25 -28.36 3.01
N LYS A 120 -10.53 -28.10 3.30
CA LYS A 120 -11.58 -29.11 3.50
C LYS A 120 -12.17 -29.63 2.19
N GLY A 121 -11.79 -29.09 1.03
CA GLY A 121 -12.34 -29.46 -0.27
C GLY A 121 -13.78 -28.97 -0.51
N ILE A 122 -14.21 -27.94 0.22
CA ILE A 122 -15.54 -27.33 0.08
C ILE A 122 -15.45 -26.22 -0.96
N ALA A 123 -16.22 -26.36 -2.05
CA ALA A 123 -16.35 -25.32 -3.06
C ALA A 123 -17.15 -24.13 -2.52
N PHE A 124 -16.67 -22.92 -2.76
CA PHE A 124 -17.36 -21.68 -2.42
C PHE A 124 -17.28 -20.69 -3.57
N GLU A 125 -18.26 -19.80 -3.64
CA GLU A 125 -18.25 -18.74 -4.65
C GLU A 125 -17.14 -17.72 -4.31
N PRO A 126 -16.29 -17.31 -5.28
CA PRO A 126 -15.19 -16.39 -5.01
C PRO A 126 -15.64 -15.02 -4.47
N GLY A 127 -16.85 -14.59 -4.86
CA GLY A 127 -17.52 -13.39 -4.38
C GLY A 127 -18.44 -13.61 -3.17
N ALA A 128 -18.46 -14.80 -2.56
CA ALA A 128 -19.25 -15.05 -1.35
C ALA A 128 -18.80 -14.13 -0.21
N ASN A 129 -19.76 -13.52 0.45
CA ASN A 129 -19.55 -12.73 1.65
C ASN A 129 -19.33 -13.62 2.88
N LYS A 130 -18.83 -13.03 3.98
CA LYS A 130 -18.55 -13.75 5.24
C LYS A 130 -19.69 -14.69 5.69
N PRO A 131 -20.97 -14.27 5.78
CA PRO A 131 -22.03 -15.15 6.24
C PRO A 131 -22.30 -16.32 5.27
N ALA A 132 -22.19 -16.12 3.96
CA ALA A 132 -22.36 -17.21 2.99
C ALA A 132 -21.25 -18.26 3.12
N LEU A 133 -20.00 -17.82 3.29
CA LEU A 133 -18.87 -18.73 3.53
C LEU A 133 -19.03 -19.48 4.86
N GLN A 134 -19.52 -18.81 5.91
CA GLN A 134 -19.78 -19.43 7.21
C GLN A 134 -20.90 -20.47 7.16
N ALA A 135 -21.92 -20.27 6.32
CA ALA A 135 -22.99 -21.24 6.11
C ALA A 135 -22.52 -22.53 5.40
N LEU A 136 -21.40 -22.48 4.66
CA LEU A 136 -20.78 -23.64 4.03
C LEU A 136 -19.92 -24.45 5.01
N VAL A 137 -19.63 -23.90 6.19
CA VAL A 137 -18.91 -24.63 7.23
C VAL A 137 -19.79 -25.79 7.67
N PRO A 138 -19.39 -27.04 7.44
CA PRO A 138 -20.13 -28.17 7.96
C PRO A 138 -20.12 -28.06 9.49
N ALA A 139 -21.30 -28.10 10.10
CA ALA A 139 -21.42 -28.35 11.53
C ALA A 139 -20.87 -29.77 11.77
N GLY A 140 -19.57 -29.86 12.02
CA GLY A 140 -18.91 -31.11 12.36
C GLY A 140 -19.42 -31.61 13.71
N ASP A 141 -19.81 -32.88 13.71
CA ASP A 141 -20.12 -33.78 14.83
C ASP A 141 -19.10 -33.69 15.99
#